data_AF-A0A961D9S8-F1
#
_entry.id   AF-A0A961D9S8-F1
#
_cell.length_a   1.000
_cell.length_b   1.000
_cell.length_c   1.000
_cell.angle_alpha   90.00
_cell.angle_beta   90.00
_cell.angle_gamma   90.00
#
_symmetry.space_group_name_H-M   'P 1'
#
loop_
_entity.id
_entity.type
_entity.pdbx_description
1 polymer ?
#
loop_
_entity_poly.entity_id
_entity_poly.type
_entity_poly.pdbx_seq_one_letter_code
_entity_poly.pdbx_strand_id
1 'polypeptide(L)'
;MNTQFLERAMLITGGFEGSDPWANITGNFDGEGLTCGQLGKTIKAGDQQTVVRSYLSEHGTSELQSLMPRKGGEYISVINSSTSNGMAVVVNWSDKKHRVIEPYKSELAAFWKSAKMVVKQREHAEVHEGKLADAWVADWKGDGSFQEFSLFFDVAAQNGSLKGVTAAVVDAYIGSNPASAVAKALQWVDSVPRNVSGYDDAKKNVPLWRGILASAELQIIRLFIFAILRAKKSAAAWQWDVANRKATLAVGEGWVHGKKWSFLEKFDLVGPPVVPVIEEVAAAKPVAPPVPLAPPVEGALFRVAAHSGLWLRSSPSSSGNKNKIAAYPQGTLVRFVAKSSENEWWEVSINAGGNTRQGFMAGGLLSSVAPIVDSNAAQPAPVTPPAPPATAAGVVEVHFPNPNNRPVKRSETVGRIWKLNESGAPIRTGGSPAKRAAELADIIAWLNPEKSARHLPDSKNTYCNIYAYDYACLAQCYIPRVWWTQKGIHELTLGHTVDIKYEDTVDELTANMLYQWFRDWGGQFGWTAAQDLDELQANANAGGVSIIVAKNSQGHGHITAVVPEIPGKQAKRDASGHVVIPLESQAGSTNYNYVTKNSQWWKPAKYSSGFWVHA
;
A
#
# COMPACT_ATOMS: atom_id res chain seq x y z
N MET A 1 -0.41 11.34 11.22
CA MET A 1 -0.72 11.50 9.80
C MET A 1 -0.66 10.15 9.13
N ASN A 2 -1.74 9.75 8.45
CA ASN A 2 -1.84 8.46 7.81
C ASN A 2 -1.14 8.47 6.43
N THR A 3 0.20 8.33 6.43
CA THR A 3 1.03 8.34 5.21
C THR A 3 0.69 7.23 4.21
N GLN A 4 -0.07 6.21 4.63
CA GLN A 4 -0.54 5.11 3.78
C GLN A 4 -1.72 5.52 2.86
N PHE A 5 -2.53 6.50 3.27
CA PHE A 5 -3.68 6.98 2.48
C PHE A 5 -3.32 8.12 1.52
N LEU A 6 -2.32 8.93 1.88
CA LEU A 6 -1.95 10.13 1.13
C LEU A 6 -1.68 9.87 -0.36
N GLU A 7 -0.76 8.95 -0.69
CA GLU A 7 -0.39 8.69 -2.10
C GLU A 7 -1.58 8.17 -2.93
N ARG A 8 -2.44 7.34 -2.32
CA ARG A 8 -3.62 6.80 -3.00
C ARG A 8 -4.67 7.90 -3.23
N ALA A 9 -4.90 8.76 -2.24
CA ALA A 9 -5.81 9.89 -2.35
C ALA A 9 -5.30 10.90 -3.40
N MET A 10 -4.00 11.19 -3.43
CA MET A 10 -3.38 12.04 -4.46
C MET A 10 -3.61 11.51 -5.89
N LEU A 11 -3.45 10.20 -6.10
CA LEU A 11 -3.69 9.58 -7.41
C LEU A 11 -5.17 9.61 -7.82
N ILE A 12 -6.09 9.39 -6.86
CA ILE A 12 -7.54 9.45 -7.12
C ILE A 12 -7.95 10.90 -7.45
N THR A 13 -7.63 11.85 -6.58
CA THR A 13 -7.96 13.26 -6.74
C THR A 13 -7.32 13.85 -7.99
N GLY A 14 -6.03 13.60 -8.22
CA GLY A 14 -5.33 14.08 -9.41
C GLY A 14 -5.80 13.43 -10.72
N GLY A 15 -6.35 12.21 -10.66
CA GLY A 15 -6.95 11.54 -11.81
C GLY A 15 -8.18 12.23 -12.39
N PHE A 16 -8.84 13.11 -11.62
CA PHE A 16 -9.92 13.95 -12.13
C PHE A 16 -9.41 15.18 -12.89
N GLU A 17 -8.18 15.62 -12.63
CA GLU A 17 -7.59 16.85 -13.18
C GLU A 17 -7.01 16.68 -14.59
N GLY A 18 -6.63 15.45 -14.98
CA GLY A 18 -6.10 15.19 -16.31
C GLY A 18 -5.41 13.84 -16.47
N SER A 19 -4.76 13.66 -17.62
CA SER A 19 -4.16 12.38 -18.04
C SER A 19 -2.70 12.21 -17.63
N ASP A 20 -1.98 13.31 -17.37
CA ASP A 20 -0.64 13.26 -16.80
C ASP A 20 -0.75 13.49 -15.28
N PRO A 21 -0.43 12.50 -14.44
CA PRO A 21 -0.63 12.60 -13.00
C PRO A 21 0.25 13.67 -12.32
N TRP A 22 1.25 14.25 -12.99
CA TRP A 22 2.19 15.19 -12.36
C TRP A 22 2.37 16.51 -13.10
N ALA A 23 1.88 16.62 -14.34
CA ALA A 23 2.04 17.80 -15.19
C ALA A 23 0.75 18.21 -15.91
N ASN A 24 -0.36 18.26 -15.19
CA ASN A 24 -1.57 18.94 -15.69
C ASN A 24 -1.31 20.45 -15.72
N ILE A 25 -1.23 21.02 -16.93
CA ILE A 25 -0.98 22.45 -17.17
C ILE A 25 -2.21 23.06 -17.86
N THR A 26 -2.93 23.91 -17.13
CA THR A 26 -4.19 24.50 -17.59
C THR A 26 -4.16 26.01 -17.46
N GLY A 27 -4.72 26.71 -18.44
CA GLY A 27 -4.75 28.17 -18.47
C GLY A 27 -6.01 28.74 -17.80
N ASN A 28 -6.24 30.04 -18.00
CA ASN A 28 -7.20 30.81 -17.20
C ASN A 28 -8.65 30.72 -17.70
N PHE A 29 -9.21 29.51 -17.84
CA PHE A 29 -10.58 29.32 -18.36
C PHE A 29 -11.66 29.61 -17.31
N ASP A 30 -11.32 29.50 -16.03
CA ASP A 30 -12.20 29.63 -14.86
C ASP A 30 -11.90 30.86 -14.00
N GLY A 31 -10.89 31.65 -14.35
CA GLY A 31 -10.45 32.80 -13.56
C GLY A 31 -9.44 32.47 -12.45
N GLU A 32 -8.87 31.26 -12.43
CA GLU A 32 -7.83 30.83 -11.47
C GLU A 32 -6.39 31.09 -11.95
N GLY A 33 -6.24 31.56 -13.19
CA GLY A 33 -4.96 31.93 -13.78
C GLY A 33 -4.28 30.74 -14.45
N LEU A 34 -3.03 30.51 -14.05
CA LEU A 34 -2.31 29.29 -14.43
C LEU A 34 -2.56 28.23 -13.35
N THR A 35 -2.88 27.01 -13.77
CA THR A 35 -3.07 25.85 -12.90
C THR A 35 -2.06 24.75 -13.29
N CYS A 36 -1.33 24.21 -12.31
CA CYS A 36 -0.22 23.29 -12.53
C CYS A 36 -0.20 22.12 -11.52
N GLY A 37 0.29 20.97 -11.98
CA GLY A 37 0.63 19.83 -11.12
C GLY A 37 -0.54 18.88 -10.82
N GLN A 38 -0.27 17.86 -10.02
CA GLN A 38 -1.20 16.76 -9.75
C GLN A 38 -2.52 17.20 -9.14
N LEU A 39 -2.47 18.15 -8.19
CA LEU A 39 -3.62 18.64 -7.44
C LEU A 39 -4.07 20.03 -7.89
N GLY A 40 -3.73 20.44 -9.12
CA GLY A 40 -4.20 21.69 -9.70
C GLY A 40 -3.83 22.94 -8.89
N LYS A 41 -2.55 23.10 -8.55
CA LYS A 41 -2.06 24.29 -7.84
C LYS A 41 -2.27 25.53 -8.68
N THR A 42 -2.69 26.65 -8.09
CA THR A 42 -3.01 27.90 -8.80
C THR A 42 -2.12 29.08 -8.38
N ILE A 43 -2.04 30.11 -9.22
CA ILE A 43 -1.41 31.39 -8.81
C ILE A 43 -2.38 32.21 -7.95
N LYS A 44 -3.69 32.13 -8.21
CA LYS A 44 -4.69 32.91 -7.47
C LYS A 44 -4.77 32.53 -5.99
N ALA A 45 -4.70 31.24 -5.66
CA ALA A 45 -4.68 30.77 -4.28
C ALA A 45 -3.28 30.89 -3.62
N GLY A 46 -2.22 31.17 -4.40
CA GLY A 46 -0.85 31.28 -3.90
C GLY A 46 -0.17 29.95 -3.56
N ASP A 47 -0.85 28.83 -3.80
CA ASP A 47 -0.33 27.49 -3.52
C ASP A 47 0.75 27.08 -4.53
N GLN A 48 0.67 27.45 -5.82
CA GLN A 48 1.83 27.30 -6.72
C GLN A 48 3.06 28.01 -6.18
N GLN A 49 2.89 29.23 -5.69
CA GLN A 49 4.01 30.03 -5.19
C GLN A 49 4.63 29.36 -3.96
N THR A 50 3.81 28.76 -3.10
CA THR A 50 4.26 28.00 -1.94
C THR A 50 5.11 26.79 -2.34
N VAL A 51 4.59 25.93 -3.22
CA VAL A 51 5.30 24.70 -3.65
C VAL A 51 6.59 25.05 -4.40
N VAL A 52 6.54 26.00 -5.31
CA VAL A 52 7.71 26.34 -6.14
C VAL A 52 8.77 27.11 -5.32
N ARG A 53 8.39 27.96 -4.36
CA ARG A 53 9.37 28.56 -3.44
C ARG A 53 10.07 27.51 -2.58
N SER A 54 9.34 26.49 -2.12
CA SER A 54 9.96 25.35 -1.43
C SER A 54 10.97 24.64 -2.33
N TYR A 55 10.62 24.36 -3.59
CA TYR A 55 11.56 23.83 -4.59
C TYR A 55 12.80 24.71 -4.74
N LEU A 56 12.61 26.02 -4.96
CA LEU A 56 13.69 26.98 -5.18
C LEU A 56 14.62 27.08 -3.96
N SER A 57 14.07 26.98 -2.75
CA SER A 57 14.86 27.04 -1.52
C SER A 57 15.82 25.85 -1.37
N GLU A 58 15.45 24.67 -1.88
CA GLU A 58 16.24 23.45 -1.75
C GLU A 58 17.14 23.16 -2.96
N HIS A 59 16.69 23.52 -4.16
CA HIS A 59 17.33 23.12 -5.42
C HIS A 59 17.89 24.30 -6.23
N GLY A 60 17.59 25.53 -5.84
CA GLY A 60 18.06 26.75 -6.50
C GLY A 60 17.33 27.08 -7.80
N THR A 61 17.55 28.30 -8.30
CA THR A 61 16.92 28.83 -9.53
C THR A 61 17.49 28.22 -10.81
N SER A 62 18.78 27.88 -10.82
CA SER A 62 19.46 27.33 -12.01
C SER A 62 18.85 26.00 -12.47
N GLU A 63 18.40 25.16 -11.54
CA GLU A 63 17.74 23.88 -11.87
C GLU A 63 16.36 24.10 -12.51
N LEU A 64 15.57 25.06 -12.02
CA LEU A 64 14.30 25.41 -12.66
C LEU A 64 14.56 25.96 -14.07
N GLN A 65 15.55 26.84 -14.20
CA GLN A 65 15.91 27.43 -15.49
C GLN A 65 16.48 26.42 -16.48
N SER A 66 17.10 25.32 -16.04
CA SER A 66 17.53 24.25 -16.96
C SER A 66 16.34 23.47 -17.55
N LEU A 67 15.27 23.32 -16.77
CA LEU A 67 14.01 22.69 -17.19
C LEU A 67 13.09 23.65 -17.95
N MET A 68 13.22 24.95 -17.70
CA MET A 68 12.51 26.04 -18.37
C MET A 68 13.50 27.04 -19.00
N PRO A 69 14.24 26.65 -20.05
CA PRO A 69 15.35 27.44 -20.57
C PRO A 69 14.96 28.81 -21.11
N ARG A 70 13.73 28.98 -21.61
CA ARG A 70 13.30 30.26 -22.19
C ARG A 70 12.45 31.06 -21.21
N LYS A 71 11.61 30.40 -20.41
CA LYS A 71 10.60 31.07 -19.57
C LYS A 71 10.81 30.91 -18.07
N GLY A 72 11.83 30.18 -17.64
CA GLY A 72 12.10 29.94 -16.22
C GLY A 72 12.35 31.21 -15.42
N GLY A 73 13.08 32.19 -15.99
CA GLY A 73 13.30 33.48 -15.34
C GLY A 73 11.99 34.24 -15.09
N GLU A 74 11.12 34.30 -16.11
CA GLU A 74 9.80 34.94 -16.01
C GLU A 74 8.90 34.20 -15.01
N TYR A 75 8.94 32.86 -15.00
CA TYR A 75 8.20 32.07 -14.03
C TYR A 75 8.68 32.29 -12.60
N ILE A 76 9.98 32.35 -12.36
CA ILE A 76 10.53 32.68 -11.04
C ILE A 76 10.06 34.07 -10.58
N SER A 77 10.04 35.07 -11.48
CA SER A 77 9.50 36.40 -11.16
C SER A 77 8.03 36.36 -10.76
N VAL A 78 7.20 35.61 -11.48
CA VAL A 78 5.78 35.37 -11.11
C VAL A 78 5.69 34.71 -9.74
N ILE A 79 6.46 33.65 -9.51
CA ILE A 79 6.48 32.90 -8.26
C ILE A 79 6.87 33.79 -7.07
N ASN A 80 7.78 34.74 -7.25
CA ASN A 80 8.22 35.65 -6.18
C ASN A 80 7.37 36.91 -6.05
N SER A 81 6.41 37.15 -6.95
CA SER A 81 5.50 38.29 -6.89
C SER A 81 4.30 38.05 -5.95
N SER A 82 3.45 39.06 -5.74
CA SER A 82 2.15 38.87 -5.10
C SER A 82 1.21 38.07 -6.00
N THR A 83 0.18 37.42 -5.44
CA THR A 83 -0.83 36.69 -6.22
C THR A 83 -1.49 37.58 -7.27
N SER A 84 -1.79 38.85 -6.94
CA SER A 84 -2.36 39.83 -7.87
C SER A 84 -1.44 40.12 -9.07
N ASN A 85 -0.15 40.30 -8.83
CA ASN A 85 0.83 40.60 -9.88
C ASN A 85 1.12 39.36 -10.72
N GLY A 86 1.27 38.20 -10.06
CA GLY A 86 1.42 36.92 -10.74
C GLY A 86 0.24 36.63 -11.66
N MET A 87 -0.99 36.85 -11.18
CA MET A 87 -2.20 36.72 -11.99
C MET A 87 -2.17 37.63 -13.22
N ALA A 88 -1.87 38.93 -13.05
CA ALA A 88 -1.79 39.87 -14.17
C ALA A 88 -0.79 39.44 -15.27
N VAL A 89 0.25 38.69 -14.91
CA VAL A 89 1.22 38.13 -15.86
C VAL A 89 0.69 36.84 -16.49
N VAL A 90 0.35 35.83 -15.70
CA VAL A 90 0.07 34.47 -16.22
C VAL A 90 -1.19 34.37 -17.07
N VAL A 91 -2.14 35.30 -16.93
CA VAL A 91 -3.31 35.36 -17.83
C VAL A 91 -2.92 35.58 -19.29
N ASN A 92 -1.76 36.21 -19.54
CA ASN A 92 -1.23 36.44 -20.89
C ASN A 92 -0.44 35.24 -21.43
N TRP A 93 -0.25 34.17 -20.65
CA TRP A 93 0.40 32.94 -21.12
C TRP A 93 -0.58 31.97 -21.76
N SER A 94 -1.84 32.38 -21.93
CA SER A 94 -2.88 31.58 -22.57
C SER A 94 -3.38 32.23 -23.85
N ASP A 95 -3.83 31.42 -24.80
CA ASP A 95 -4.50 31.91 -26.00
C ASP A 95 -5.95 32.34 -25.71
N LYS A 96 -6.66 32.82 -26.75
CA LYS A 96 -8.08 33.24 -26.64
C LYS A 96 -9.04 32.10 -26.26
N LYS A 97 -8.58 30.85 -26.28
CA LYS A 97 -9.32 29.66 -25.84
C LYS A 97 -8.83 29.19 -24.46
N HIS A 98 -8.09 30.04 -23.73
CA HIS A 98 -7.55 29.77 -22.40
C HIS A 98 -6.55 28.61 -22.34
N ARG A 99 -5.93 28.25 -23.48
CA ARG A 99 -4.91 27.20 -23.52
C ARG A 99 -3.54 27.81 -23.34
N VAL A 100 -2.73 27.27 -22.44
CA VAL A 100 -1.35 27.73 -22.23
C VAL A 100 -0.56 27.58 -23.52
N ILE A 101 0.08 28.67 -23.97
CA ILE A 101 0.81 28.72 -25.25
C ILE A 101 2.24 28.22 -25.10
N GLU A 102 2.84 27.82 -26.22
CA GLU A 102 4.29 27.54 -26.25
C GLU A 102 5.08 28.86 -26.16
N PRO A 103 6.24 28.87 -25.48
CA PRO A 103 6.91 27.72 -24.88
C PRO A 103 6.53 27.40 -23.43
N TYR A 104 5.63 28.18 -22.81
CA TYR A 104 5.28 27.99 -21.39
C TYR A 104 4.72 26.60 -21.13
N LYS A 105 3.83 26.09 -22.01
CA LYS A 105 3.19 24.80 -21.81
C LYS A 105 4.20 23.65 -21.68
N SER A 106 5.11 23.51 -22.65
CA SER A 106 6.10 22.43 -22.63
C SER A 106 7.13 22.59 -21.51
N GLU A 107 7.58 23.80 -21.23
CA GLU A 107 8.57 24.07 -20.17
C GLU A 107 7.98 23.89 -18.76
N LEU A 108 6.76 24.38 -18.51
CA LEU A 108 6.05 24.13 -17.25
C LEU A 108 5.81 22.62 -17.05
N ALA A 109 5.38 21.91 -18.10
CA ALA A 109 5.19 20.47 -18.01
C ALA A 109 6.51 19.74 -17.69
N ALA A 110 7.64 20.15 -18.29
CA ALA A 110 8.96 19.58 -17.99
C ALA A 110 9.37 19.81 -16.53
N PHE A 111 9.15 21.01 -16.00
CA PHE A 111 9.44 21.34 -14.62
C PHE A 111 8.54 20.58 -13.62
N TRP A 112 7.22 20.62 -13.81
CA TRP A 112 6.26 20.05 -12.85
C TRP A 112 6.33 18.52 -12.75
N LYS A 113 6.67 17.81 -13.83
CA LYS A 113 6.89 16.34 -13.79
C LYS A 113 8.31 15.92 -13.41
N SER A 114 9.22 16.88 -13.17
CA SER A 114 10.59 16.53 -12.77
C SER A 114 10.58 15.79 -11.44
N ALA A 115 11.50 14.83 -11.26
CA ALA A 115 11.51 13.97 -10.06
C ALA A 115 11.56 14.78 -8.74
N LYS A 116 12.33 15.88 -8.73
CA LYS A 116 12.43 16.79 -7.57
C LYS A 116 11.12 17.55 -7.33
N MET A 117 10.46 18.03 -8.39
CA MET A 117 9.20 18.74 -8.23
C MET A 117 8.05 17.80 -7.83
N VAL A 118 8.07 16.54 -8.27
CA VAL A 118 7.14 15.50 -7.79
C VAL A 118 7.28 15.29 -6.28
N VAL A 119 8.50 15.25 -5.75
CA VAL A 119 8.73 15.20 -4.29
C VAL A 119 8.12 16.42 -3.60
N LYS A 120 8.32 17.62 -4.14
CA LYS A 120 7.74 18.85 -3.56
C LYS A 120 6.21 18.89 -3.61
N GLN A 121 5.60 18.34 -4.66
CA GLN A 121 4.15 18.19 -4.73
C GLN A 121 3.62 17.26 -3.63
N ARG A 122 4.31 16.14 -3.38
CA ARG A 122 3.95 15.20 -2.29
C ARG A 122 4.12 15.81 -0.92
N GLU A 123 5.26 16.44 -0.65
CA GLU A 123 5.52 17.09 0.63
C GLU A 123 4.49 18.17 0.94
N HIS A 124 4.11 18.98 -0.05
CA HIS A 124 3.04 19.95 0.12
C HIS A 124 1.69 19.27 0.39
N ALA A 125 1.34 18.24 -0.39
CA ALA A 125 0.12 17.48 -0.19
C ALA A 125 0.03 16.85 1.19
N GLU A 126 1.16 16.36 1.70
CA GLU A 126 1.29 15.82 3.05
C GLU A 126 0.95 16.90 4.09
N VAL A 127 1.66 18.03 4.05
CA VAL A 127 1.57 19.04 5.11
C VAL A 127 0.35 19.95 5.02
N HIS A 128 -0.39 19.93 3.91
CA HIS A 128 -1.57 20.75 3.69
C HIS A 128 -2.85 19.90 3.56
N GLU A 129 -3.09 19.29 2.39
CA GLU A 129 -4.31 18.53 2.12
C GLU A 129 -4.47 17.33 3.06
N GLY A 130 -3.40 16.57 3.27
CA GLY A 130 -3.38 15.40 4.15
C GLY A 130 -3.67 15.77 5.61
N LYS A 131 -3.10 16.87 6.11
CA LYS A 131 -3.40 17.37 7.47
C LYS A 131 -4.85 17.83 7.62
N LEU A 132 -5.38 18.53 6.63
CA LEU A 132 -6.78 18.96 6.65
C LEU A 132 -7.71 17.75 6.61
N ALA A 133 -7.43 16.76 5.75
CA ALA A 133 -8.19 15.53 5.67
C ALA A 133 -8.17 14.74 6.98
N ASP A 134 -6.99 14.53 7.58
CA ASP A 134 -6.86 13.85 8.88
C ASP A 134 -7.66 14.56 9.97
N ALA A 135 -7.59 15.90 10.04
CA ALA A 135 -8.34 16.68 11.01
C ALA A 135 -9.85 16.55 10.79
N TRP A 136 -10.32 16.59 9.54
CA TRP A 136 -11.73 16.46 9.22
C TRP A 136 -12.24 15.04 9.44
N VAL A 137 -11.45 14.01 9.18
CA VAL A 137 -11.79 12.60 9.52
C VAL A 137 -11.93 12.45 11.04
N ALA A 138 -11.01 13.02 11.82
CA ALA A 138 -11.11 12.98 13.28
C ALA A 138 -12.37 13.68 13.80
N ASP A 139 -12.72 14.84 13.23
CA ASP A 139 -13.93 15.60 13.60
C ASP A 139 -15.22 14.95 13.07
N TRP A 140 -15.14 14.19 11.98
CA TRP A 140 -16.26 13.51 11.34
C TRP A 140 -16.86 12.41 12.23
N LYS A 141 -16.03 11.84 13.12
CA LYS A 141 -16.38 10.70 14.00
C LYS A 141 -16.97 9.53 13.23
N GLY A 142 -16.42 9.27 12.05
CA GLY A 142 -16.68 8.09 11.26
C GLY A 142 -15.78 6.92 11.65
N ASP A 143 -15.60 5.98 10.74
CA ASP A 143 -14.74 4.81 10.94
C ASP A 143 -13.26 5.08 10.62
N GLY A 144 -12.94 6.26 10.09
CA GLY A 144 -11.58 6.63 9.70
C GLY A 144 -11.10 5.91 8.44
N SER A 145 -12.01 5.36 7.64
CA SER A 145 -11.71 4.61 6.44
C SER A 145 -10.96 5.43 5.39
N PHE A 146 -10.32 4.72 4.47
CA PHE A 146 -9.69 5.34 3.31
C PHE A 146 -10.69 6.12 2.45
N GLN A 147 -11.96 5.71 2.43
CA GLN A 147 -13.02 6.41 1.72
C GLN A 147 -13.29 7.79 2.33
N GLU A 148 -13.45 7.86 3.65
CA GLU A 148 -13.63 9.13 4.36
C GLU A 148 -12.46 10.06 4.11
N PHE A 149 -11.24 9.54 4.31
CA PHE A 149 -10.02 10.29 4.06
C PHE A 149 -9.96 10.79 2.61
N SER A 150 -10.27 9.95 1.62
CA SER A 150 -10.23 10.32 0.20
C SER A 150 -11.23 11.43 -0.14
N LEU A 151 -12.44 11.39 0.41
CA LEU A 151 -13.44 12.44 0.22
C LEU A 151 -12.98 13.76 0.84
N PHE A 152 -12.48 13.73 2.09
CA PHE A 152 -12.01 14.94 2.77
C PHE A 152 -10.73 15.49 2.14
N PHE A 153 -9.83 14.64 1.67
CA PHE A 153 -8.66 15.02 0.90
C PHE A 153 -9.04 15.72 -0.40
N ASP A 154 -10.02 15.19 -1.14
CA ASP A 154 -10.53 15.83 -2.36
C ASP A 154 -11.23 17.17 -2.07
N VAL A 155 -11.91 17.32 -0.92
CA VAL A 155 -12.44 18.61 -0.48
C VAL A 155 -11.32 19.60 -0.16
N ALA A 156 -10.24 19.14 0.47
CA ALA A 156 -9.08 19.98 0.78
C ALA A 156 -8.42 20.46 -0.52
N ALA A 157 -8.15 19.55 -1.45
CA ALA A 157 -7.53 19.85 -2.73
C ALA A 157 -8.40 20.76 -3.62
N GLN A 158 -9.68 20.43 -3.81
CA GLN A 158 -10.54 21.17 -4.75
C GLN A 158 -11.15 22.44 -4.15
N ASN A 159 -11.32 22.52 -2.83
CA ASN A 159 -12.07 23.62 -2.22
C ASN A 159 -11.42 24.28 -1.00
N GLY A 160 -10.37 23.69 -0.43
CA GLY A 160 -9.60 24.24 0.70
C GLY A 160 -10.33 24.32 2.05
N SER A 161 -11.63 24.05 2.12
CA SER A 161 -12.41 24.10 3.37
C SER A 161 -13.76 23.40 3.29
N LEU A 162 -14.30 23.03 4.45
CA LEU A 162 -15.65 22.47 4.61
C LEU A 162 -16.78 23.51 4.48
N LYS A 163 -16.48 24.82 4.49
CA LYS A 163 -17.48 25.92 4.46
C LYS A 163 -18.63 25.74 5.48
N GLY A 164 -18.29 25.24 6.67
CA GLY A 164 -19.23 25.04 7.77
C GLY A 164 -20.14 23.81 7.63
N VAL A 165 -19.93 22.94 6.64
CA VAL A 165 -20.62 21.65 6.55
C VAL A 165 -19.92 20.67 7.49
N THR A 166 -20.40 20.58 8.72
CA THR A 166 -19.89 19.66 9.76
C THR A 166 -20.72 18.38 9.81
N ALA A 167 -20.25 17.37 10.55
CA ALA A 167 -21.03 16.16 10.86
C ALA A 167 -22.42 16.53 11.42
N ALA A 168 -22.48 17.47 12.38
CA ALA A 168 -23.75 17.92 12.96
C ALA A 168 -24.72 18.53 11.92
N VAL A 169 -24.21 19.27 10.92
CA VAL A 169 -25.04 19.81 9.84
C VAL A 169 -25.58 18.69 8.95
N VAL A 170 -24.78 17.67 8.69
CA VAL A 170 -25.19 16.49 7.91
C VAL A 170 -26.23 15.68 8.67
N ASP A 171 -25.97 15.39 9.94
CA ASP A 171 -26.87 14.61 10.79
C ASP A 171 -28.22 15.33 10.99
N ALA A 172 -28.20 16.66 11.13
CA ALA A 172 -29.43 17.48 11.16
C ALA A 172 -30.20 17.47 9.83
N TYR A 173 -29.51 17.39 8.68
CA TYR A 173 -30.16 17.26 7.38
C TYR A 173 -30.80 15.88 7.18
N ILE A 174 -30.13 14.83 7.67
CA ILE A 174 -30.62 13.45 7.63
C ILE A 174 -31.86 13.30 8.53
N GLY A 175 -31.79 13.84 9.75
CA GLY A 175 -32.85 13.73 10.74
C GLY A 175 -33.20 12.26 11.03
N SER A 176 -34.48 11.98 11.28
CA SER A 176 -34.95 10.62 11.59
C SER A 176 -35.26 9.75 10.37
N ASN A 177 -35.14 10.28 9.14
CA ASN A 177 -35.50 9.55 7.91
C ASN A 177 -34.41 9.69 6.83
N PRO A 178 -33.37 8.83 6.88
CA PRO A 178 -32.29 8.82 5.89
C PRO A 178 -32.76 8.67 4.44
N ALA A 179 -33.77 7.83 4.20
CA ALA A 179 -34.31 7.62 2.85
C ALA A 179 -34.92 8.92 2.29
N SER A 180 -35.64 9.69 3.11
CA SER A 180 -36.18 11.00 2.72
C SER A 180 -35.08 12.01 2.43
N ALA A 181 -34.02 12.03 3.24
CA ALA A 181 -32.87 12.92 3.02
C ALA A 181 -32.13 12.59 1.71
N VAL A 182 -31.89 11.31 1.45
CA VAL A 182 -31.33 10.82 0.17
C VAL A 182 -32.22 11.21 -1.00
N ALA A 183 -33.54 11.02 -0.90
CA ALA A 183 -34.48 11.39 -1.95
C ALA A 183 -34.43 12.90 -2.27
N LYS A 184 -34.42 13.77 -1.24
CA LYS A 184 -34.29 15.22 -1.40
C LYS A 184 -32.94 15.63 -2.02
N ALA A 185 -31.86 14.98 -1.61
CA ALA A 185 -30.54 15.23 -2.16
C ALA A 185 -30.46 14.82 -3.64
N LEU A 186 -30.95 13.63 -3.99
CA LEU A 186 -31.02 13.16 -5.38
C LEU A 186 -31.95 14.03 -6.24
N GLN A 187 -33.08 14.50 -5.69
CA GLN A 187 -33.96 15.43 -6.39
C GLN A 187 -33.25 16.74 -6.73
N TRP A 188 -32.42 17.27 -5.83
CA TRP A 188 -31.63 18.46 -6.12
C TRP A 188 -30.56 18.19 -7.20
N VAL A 189 -29.88 17.05 -7.16
CA VAL A 189 -28.94 16.67 -8.23
C VAL A 189 -29.68 16.56 -9.57
N ASP A 190 -30.87 15.96 -9.58
CA ASP A 190 -31.68 15.79 -10.80
C ASP A 190 -32.26 17.12 -11.32
N SER A 191 -32.42 18.12 -10.46
CA SER A 191 -32.85 19.47 -10.86
C SER A 191 -31.78 20.29 -11.59
N VAL A 192 -30.64 19.68 -11.95
CA VAL A 192 -29.54 20.33 -12.67
C VAL A 192 -30.05 21.07 -13.93
N PRO A 193 -29.77 22.37 -14.08
CA PRO A 193 -30.08 23.11 -15.30
C PRO A 193 -29.28 22.59 -16.51
N ARG A 194 -29.86 22.60 -17.71
CA ARG A 194 -29.19 22.12 -18.94
C ARG A 194 -27.91 22.87 -19.30
N ASN A 195 -27.77 24.11 -18.84
CA ASN A 195 -26.70 25.03 -19.21
C ASN A 195 -25.59 25.15 -18.15
N VAL A 196 -25.57 24.32 -17.11
CA VAL A 196 -24.50 24.32 -16.09
C VAL A 196 -23.59 23.11 -16.23
N SER A 197 -22.34 23.26 -15.79
CA SER A 197 -21.35 22.19 -15.78
C SER A 197 -21.81 21.02 -14.92
N GLY A 198 -21.61 19.80 -15.42
CA GLY A 198 -22.00 18.56 -14.75
C GLY A 198 -23.42 18.05 -15.07
N TYR A 199 -24.16 18.70 -15.98
CA TYR A 199 -25.51 18.25 -16.38
C TYR A 199 -25.56 16.78 -16.81
N ASP A 200 -24.73 16.39 -17.79
CA ASP A 200 -24.78 15.04 -18.36
C ASP A 200 -24.42 13.96 -17.33
N ASP A 201 -23.42 14.23 -16.50
CA ASP A 201 -22.99 13.32 -15.45
C ASP A 201 -24.02 13.20 -14.34
N ALA A 202 -24.66 14.30 -13.94
CA ALA A 202 -25.72 14.30 -12.94
C ALA A 202 -26.91 13.42 -13.40
N LYS A 203 -27.29 13.50 -14.69
CA LYS A 203 -28.36 12.66 -15.26
C LYS A 203 -28.03 11.18 -15.27
N LYS A 204 -26.75 10.80 -15.38
CA LYS A 204 -26.29 9.41 -15.27
C LYS A 204 -26.17 8.96 -13.80
N ASN A 205 -25.73 9.86 -12.94
CA ASN A 205 -25.46 9.58 -11.53
C ASN A 205 -26.71 9.39 -10.70
N VAL A 206 -27.76 10.20 -10.92
CA VAL A 206 -29.01 10.10 -10.16
C VAL A 206 -29.61 8.68 -10.15
N PRO A 207 -29.82 8.00 -11.30
CA PRO A 207 -30.33 6.63 -11.27
C PRO A 207 -29.34 5.61 -10.67
N LEU A 208 -28.03 5.78 -10.91
CA LEU A 208 -26.99 4.91 -10.35
C LEU A 208 -26.96 4.97 -8.81
N TRP A 209 -26.82 6.17 -8.26
CA TRP A 209 -26.75 6.38 -6.82
C TRP A 209 -28.05 6.07 -6.12
N ARG A 210 -29.21 6.27 -6.77
CA ARG A 210 -30.50 5.83 -6.21
C ARG A 210 -30.49 4.32 -5.94
N GLY A 211 -29.92 3.52 -6.84
CA GLY A 211 -29.79 2.07 -6.65
C GLY A 211 -28.84 1.71 -5.50
N ILE A 212 -27.65 2.32 -5.48
CA ILE A 212 -26.62 2.07 -4.45
C ILE A 212 -27.11 2.47 -3.06
N LEU A 213 -27.71 3.66 -2.94
CA LEU A 213 -28.12 4.24 -1.65
C LEU A 213 -29.38 3.61 -1.06
N ALA A 214 -30.14 2.83 -1.84
CA ALA A 214 -31.34 2.17 -1.35
C ALA A 214 -31.06 1.13 -0.25
N SER A 215 -29.87 0.54 -0.26
CA SER A 215 -29.41 -0.46 0.72
C SER A 215 -28.10 -0.07 1.40
N ALA A 216 -27.67 1.18 1.29
CA ALA A 216 -26.39 1.63 1.83
C ALA A 216 -26.45 1.80 3.36
N GLU A 217 -25.32 1.51 4.02
CA GLU A 217 -25.15 1.81 5.44
C GLU A 217 -25.22 3.32 5.71
N LEU A 218 -25.61 3.69 6.93
CA LEU A 218 -25.79 5.09 7.32
C LEU A 218 -24.51 5.92 7.09
N GLN A 219 -23.33 5.32 7.26
CA GLN A 219 -22.07 6.02 7.06
C GLN A 219 -21.88 6.49 5.60
N ILE A 220 -22.24 5.64 4.64
CA ILE A 220 -22.21 5.99 3.20
C ILE A 220 -23.26 7.06 2.89
N ILE A 221 -24.44 6.98 3.51
CA ILE A 221 -25.47 8.02 3.39
C ILE A 221 -24.94 9.36 3.93
N ARG A 222 -24.28 9.36 5.10
CA ARG A 222 -23.67 10.57 5.69
C ARG A 222 -22.63 11.19 4.76
N LEU A 223 -21.73 10.39 4.19
CA LEU A 223 -20.75 10.87 3.22
C LEU A 223 -21.40 11.44 1.96
N PHE A 224 -22.44 10.77 1.43
CA PHE A 224 -23.18 11.24 0.27
C PHE A 224 -23.87 12.59 0.55
N ILE A 225 -24.58 12.71 1.67
CA ILE A 225 -25.23 13.97 2.06
C ILE A 225 -24.19 15.06 2.29
N PHE A 226 -23.07 14.77 2.96
CA PHE A 226 -21.95 15.69 3.10
C PHE A 226 -21.47 16.20 1.74
N ALA A 227 -21.23 15.31 0.78
CA ALA A 227 -20.79 15.67 -0.56
C ALA A 227 -21.77 16.64 -1.25
N ILE A 228 -23.07 16.37 -1.16
CA ILE A 228 -24.11 17.23 -1.74
C ILE A 228 -24.21 18.59 -1.04
N LEU A 229 -24.23 18.61 0.30
CA LEU A 229 -24.29 19.86 1.07
C LEU A 229 -23.05 20.72 0.86
N ARG A 230 -21.87 20.09 0.77
CA ARG A 230 -20.63 20.80 0.48
C ARG A 230 -20.63 21.36 -0.92
N ALA A 231 -21.11 20.61 -1.91
CA ALA A 231 -21.21 21.06 -3.30
C ALA A 231 -22.13 22.29 -3.46
N LYS A 232 -23.24 22.35 -2.70
CA LYS A 232 -24.13 23.52 -2.64
C LYS A 232 -23.47 24.81 -2.12
N LYS A 233 -22.30 24.72 -1.48
CA LYS A 233 -21.51 25.90 -1.04
C LYS A 233 -20.53 26.39 -2.11
N SER A 234 -20.41 25.69 -3.24
CA SER A 234 -19.61 26.14 -4.39
C SER A 234 -20.35 27.21 -5.18
N ALA A 235 -19.60 27.90 -6.06
CA ALA A 235 -20.20 28.87 -6.98
C ALA A 235 -21.27 28.20 -7.85
N ALA A 236 -22.38 28.91 -8.10
CA ALA A 236 -23.61 28.35 -8.67
C ALA A 236 -23.40 27.56 -9.97
N ALA A 237 -22.52 28.04 -10.86
CA ALA A 237 -22.21 27.39 -12.14
C ALA A 237 -21.52 26.02 -12.00
N TRP A 238 -20.91 25.74 -10.84
CA TRP A 238 -20.06 24.55 -10.61
C TRP A 238 -20.64 23.59 -9.57
N GLN A 239 -21.80 23.88 -8.98
CA GLN A 239 -22.34 23.08 -7.88
C GLN A 239 -22.57 21.61 -8.27
N TRP A 240 -23.11 21.35 -9.47
CA TRP A 240 -23.40 19.99 -9.92
C TRP A 240 -22.15 19.24 -10.36
N ASP A 241 -21.20 19.91 -11.02
CA ASP A 241 -19.89 19.34 -11.33
C ASP A 241 -19.14 18.88 -10.06
N VAL A 242 -19.10 19.75 -9.04
CA VAL A 242 -18.54 19.42 -7.72
C VAL A 242 -19.32 18.29 -7.04
N ALA A 243 -20.65 18.31 -7.14
CA ALA A 243 -21.49 17.25 -6.58
C ALA A 243 -21.19 15.89 -7.22
N ASN A 244 -21.09 15.84 -8.55
CA ASN A 244 -20.75 14.63 -9.30
C ASN A 244 -19.45 14.01 -8.81
N ARG A 245 -18.38 14.81 -8.69
CA ARG A 245 -17.09 14.34 -8.21
C ARG A 245 -17.13 13.83 -6.77
N LYS A 246 -17.67 14.62 -5.85
CA LYS A 246 -17.63 14.31 -4.41
C LYS A 246 -18.58 13.18 -4.04
N ALA A 247 -19.78 13.15 -4.60
CA ALA A 247 -20.70 12.07 -4.35
C ALA A 247 -20.20 10.75 -4.95
N THR A 248 -19.49 10.79 -6.09
CA THR A 248 -18.81 9.61 -6.64
C THR A 248 -17.77 9.03 -5.68
N LEU A 249 -17.00 9.87 -4.98
CA LEU A 249 -16.08 9.41 -3.92
C LEU A 249 -16.85 8.89 -2.69
N ALA A 250 -17.92 9.59 -2.30
CA ALA A 250 -18.72 9.25 -1.13
C ALA A 250 -19.50 7.93 -1.25
N VAL A 251 -19.92 7.55 -2.46
CA VAL A 251 -20.62 6.28 -2.71
C VAL A 251 -19.74 5.22 -3.37
N GLY A 252 -18.53 5.60 -3.78
CA GLY A 252 -17.56 4.71 -4.42
C GLY A 252 -17.77 4.51 -5.93
N GLU A 253 -18.87 4.96 -6.54
CA GLU A 253 -19.07 4.94 -8.00
C GLU A 253 -19.77 6.18 -8.54
N GLY A 254 -19.49 6.55 -9.79
CA GLY A 254 -20.22 7.61 -10.48
C GLY A 254 -19.53 8.12 -11.73
N TRP A 255 -20.14 9.09 -12.38
CA TRP A 255 -19.68 9.75 -13.58
C TRP A 255 -19.12 11.12 -13.24
N VAL A 256 -17.91 11.40 -13.72
CA VAL A 256 -17.22 12.67 -13.51
C VAL A 256 -16.47 13.02 -14.79
N HIS A 257 -16.71 14.23 -15.30
CA HIS A 257 -16.17 14.75 -16.56
C HIS A 257 -16.40 13.80 -17.75
N GLY A 258 -17.59 13.21 -17.82
CA GLY A 258 -17.99 12.29 -18.90
C GLY A 258 -17.43 10.87 -18.80
N LYS A 259 -16.64 10.55 -17.76
CA LYS A 259 -16.06 9.22 -17.52
C LYS A 259 -16.71 8.54 -16.31
N LYS A 260 -17.01 7.25 -16.41
CA LYS A 260 -17.41 6.44 -15.24
C LYS A 260 -16.19 6.08 -14.40
N TRP A 261 -16.31 6.29 -13.09
CA TRP A 261 -15.36 5.92 -12.06
C TRP A 261 -15.97 4.88 -11.13
N SER A 262 -15.15 3.93 -10.72
CA SER A 262 -15.44 2.98 -9.66
C SER A 262 -14.23 2.88 -8.74
N PHE A 263 -14.50 2.98 -7.46
CA PHE A 263 -13.56 2.94 -6.35
C PHE A 263 -13.96 1.88 -5.34
N LEU A 264 -14.97 1.04 -5.63
CA LEU A 264 -15.50 0.08 -4.67
C LEU A 264 -14.41 -0.86 -4.14
N GLU A 265 -13.56 -1.40 -5.01
CA GLU A 265 -12.39 -2.22 -4.62
C GLU A 265 -11.29 -1.40 -3.93
N LYS A 266 -11.20 -0.10 -4.24
CA LYS A 266 -10.20 0.79 -3.64
C LYS A 266 -10.63 1.31 -2.27
N PHE A 267 -11.92 1.25 -1.94
CA PHE A 267 -12.53 1.71 -0.70
C PHE A 267 -13.06 0.55 0.14
N ASP A 268 -12.83 -0.69 -0.29
CA ASP A 268 -13.28 -1.91 0.40
C ASP A 268 -14.82 -1.99 0.56
N LEU A 269 -15.59 -1.43 -0.39
CA LEU A 269 -17.07 -1.32 -0.38
C LEU A 269 -17.81 -2.51 -1.03
N VAL A 270 -17.12 -3.63 -1.25
CA VAL A 270 -17.71 -4.86 -1.81
C VAL A 270 -17.47 -6.00 -0.82
N GLY A 271 -18.55 -6.58 -0.28
CA GLY A 271 -18.56 -7.63 0.75
C GLY A 271 -19.87 -7.62 1.58
N PRO A 272 -20.21 -8.67 2.38
CA PRO A 272 -21.43 -8.66 3.19
C PRO A 272 -21.36 -7.63 4.32
N PRO A 273 -22.52 -7.14 4.84
CA PRO A 273 -22.60 -5.95 5.66
C PRO A 273 -21.92 -6.12 7.01
N VAL A 274 -21.17 -5.10 7.44
CA VAL A 274 -20.72 -4.95 8.82
C VAL A 274 -21.93 -4.49 9.61
N VAL A 275 -22.44 -5.29 10.55
CA VAL A 275 -23.58 -4.88 11.38
C VAL A 275 -23.14 -3.75 12.32
N PRO A 276 -23.72 -2.54 12.23
CA PRO A 276 -23.40 -1.46 13.16
C PRO A 276 -24.35 -1.52 14.36
N VAL A 277 -23.83 -1.27 15.57
CA VAL A 277 -24.67 -0.97 16.74
C VAL A 277 -24.40 0.47 17.17
N ILE A 278 -25.45 1.28 17.05
CA ILE A 278 -25.62 2.70 17.42
C ILE A 278 -26.63 2.66 18.61
N GLU A 279 -26.63 3.41 19.71
CA GLU A 279 -26.01 4.66 20.21
C GLU A 279 -26.25 4.78 21.74
N GLU A 280 -25.60 5.71 22.46
CA GLU A 280 -26.22 6.99 22.88
C GLU A 280 -25.21 7.90 23.64
N VAL A 281 -25.29 9.22 23.43
CA VAL A 281 -24.46 10.25 24.08
C VAL A 281 -25.34 11.39 24.62
N ALA A 282 -25.19 11.74 25.91
CA ALA A 282 -25.29 13.10 26.49
C ALA A 282 -24.81 13.04 27.97
N ALA A 283 -24.09 13.97 28.61
CA ALA A 283 -23.62 15.33 28.34
C ALA A 283 -22.32 15.63 29.14
N ALA A 284 -21.60 16.73 28.85
CA ALA A 284 -20.35 17.18 29.53
C ALA A 284 -20.62 18.40 30.46
N LYS A 285 -19.93 18.78 31.55
CA LYS A 285 -18.52 18.81 32.07
C LYS A 285 -18.57 19.10 33.63
N PRO A 286 -17.48 19.20 34.47
CA PRO A 286 -16.05 19.45 34.15
C PRO A 286 -14.97 18.57 34.85
N VAL A 287 -13.76 18.66 34.27
CA VAL A 287 -12.45 18.04 34.58
C VAL A 287 -12.02 18.31 36.05
N ALA A 288 -11.46 17.36 36.83
CA ALA A 288 -10.11 16.74 36.80
C ALA A 288 -10.01 15.62 37.87
N PRO A 289 -8.86 14.94 38.08
CA PRO A 289 -7.84 14.34 37.21
C PRO A 289 -7.88 12.78 37.25
N PRO A 290 -7.16 12.04 36.38
CA PRO A 290 -7.28 10.58 36.30
C PRO A 290 -6.48 9.84 37.38
N VAL A 291 -7.08 8.78 37.94
CA VAL A 291 -6.47 7.74 38.79
C VAL A 291 -6.96 6.36 38.29
N PRO A 292 -6.13 5.28 38.35
CA PRO A 292 -5.87 4.38 37.23
C PRO A 292 -6.68 3.06 37.20
N LEU A 293 -6.73 2.45 36.00
CA LEU A 293 -7.33 1.14 35.69
C LEU A 293 -6.68 -0.04 36.46
N ALA A 294 -7.50 -0.98 36.90
CA ALA A 294 -7.10 -2.18 37.66
C ALA A 294 -6.10 -3.09 36.89
N PRO A 295 -5.26 -3.89 37.59
CA PRO A 295 -4.22 -4.71 36.96
C PRO A 295 -4.77 -5.87 36.11
N PRO A 296 -4.08 -6.27 35.01
CA PRO A 296 -4.39 -7.48 34.27
C PRO A 296 -4.21 -8.75 35.13
N VAL A 297 -5.01 -9.80 34.85
CA VAL A 297 -4.90 -11.12 35.51
C VAL A 297 -3.84 -11.97 34.78
N GLU A 298 -3.00 -12.70 35.52
CA GLU A 298 -2.00 -13.62 34.95
C GLU A 298 -2.64 -14.60 33.96
N GLY A 299 -2.04 -14.74 32.78
CA GLY A 299 -2.54 -15.60 31.71
C GLY A 299 -3.52 -14.94 30.74
N ALA A 300 -3.98 -13.70 30.99
CA ALA A 300 -4.88 -12.97 30.09
C ALA A 300 -4.20 -12.64 28.74
N LEU A 301 -4.98 -12.69 27.65
CA LEU A 301 -4.50 -12.42 26.31
C LEU A 301 -4.70 -10.95 25.91
N PHE A 302 -3.67 -10.40 25.28
CA PHE A 302 -3.63 -9.04 24.78
C PHE A 302 -3.09 -9.02 23.36
N ARG A 303 -3.38 -7.96 22.60
CA ARG A 303 -2.80 -7.72 21.27
C ARG A 303 -1.87 -6.53 21.29
N VAL A 304 -0.80 -6.60 20.50
CA VAL A 304 0.04 -5.44 20.22
C VAL A 304 -0.78 -4.38 19.48
N ALA A 305 -1.00 -3.23 20.11
CA ALA A 305 -1.83 -2.16 19.56
C ALA A 305 -1.01 -1.10 18.78
N ALA A 306 0.32 -1.10 18.92
CA ALA A 306 1.21 -0.15 18.26
C ALA A 306 1.36 -0.45 16.75
N HIS A 307 1.05 0.54 15.91
CA HIS A 307 1.04 0.42 14.44
C HIS A 307 2.40 0.13 13.80
N SER A 308 3.53 0.43 14.45
CA SER A 308 4.88 0.09 13.99
C SER A 308 5.38 -1.27 14.52
N GLY A 309 4.54 -2.02 15.23
CA GLY A 309 4.94 -3.16 16.05
C GLY A 309 5.52 -2.73 17.39
N LEU A 310 5.65 -3.69 18.31
CA LEU A 310 6.12 -3.46 19.68
C LEU A 310 7.29 -4.39 20.00
N TRP A 311 8.34 -3.82 20.61
CA TRP A 311 9.55 -4.55 20.98
C TRP A 311 9.37 -5.28 22.31
N LEU A 312 9.59 -6.60 22.30
CA LEU A 312 9.87 -7.42 23.48
C LEU A 312 11.28 -7.12 23.98
N ARG A 313 11.44 -6.95 25.29
CA ARG A 313 12.70 -6.50 25.90
C ARG A 313 13.18 -7.39 27.02
N SER A 314 14.50 -7.42 27.24
CA SER A 314 15.13 -8.22 28.29
C SER A 314 15.01 -7.60 29.68
N SER A 315 14.77 -6.29 29.75
CA SER A 315 14.45 -5.56 30.98
C SER A 315 13.37 -4.51 30.68
N PRO A 316 12.58 -4.09 31.69
CA PRO A 316 11.42 -3.19 31.55
C PRO A 316 11.85 -1.73 31.33
N SER A 317 12.57 -1.45 30.24
CA SER A 317 13.11 -0.13 29.93
C SER A 317 13.16 0.14 28.43
N SER A 318 12.83 1.36 28.02
CA SER A 318 12.95 1.79 26.61
C SER A 318 14.41 2.05 26.18
N SER A 319 15.34 2.16 27.13
CA SER A 319 16.72 2.63 26.94
C SER A 319 17.64 1.58 26.30
N GLY A 320 18.40 2.00 25.28
CA GLY A 320 19.49 1.23 24.69
C GLY A 320 19.07 0.12 23.71
N ASN A 321 19.79 -0.01 22.59
CA ASN A 321 19.48 -1.03 21.57
C ASN A 321 19.78 -2.47 22.03
N LYS A 322 20.68 -2.66 23.02
CA LYS A 322 20.99 -3.98 23.58
C LYS A 322 19.85 -4.59 24.43
N ASN A 323 18.83 -3.80 24.77
CA ASN A 323 17.68 -4.24 25.55
C ASN A 323 16.51 -4.75 24.69
N LYS A 324 16.64 -4.76 23.36
CA LYS A 324 15.60 -5.25 22.44
C LYS A 324 15.84 -6.73 22.15
N ILE A 325 14.87 -7.58 22.44
CA ILE A 325 14.91 -9.01 22.13
C ILE A 325 14.35 -9.25 20.73
N ALA A 326 13.12 -8.79 20.46
CA ALA A 326 12.43 -9.00 19.17
C ALA A 326 11.27 -8.00 19.00
N ALA A 327 10.97 -7.61 17.76
CA ALA A 327 9.81 -6.78 17.44
C ALA A 327 8.65 -7.65 16.97
N TYR A 328 7.45 -7.37 17.49
CA TYR A 328 6.23 -8.08 17.15
C TYR A 328 5.23 -7.12 16.50
N PRO A 329 4.67 -7.45 15.32
CA PRO A 329 3.80 -6.55 14.57
C PRO A 329 2.47 -6.30 15.28
N GLN A 330 1.77 -5.25 14.85
CA GLN A 330 0.42 -4.93 15.34
C GLN A 330 -0.52 -6.13 15.17
N GLY A 331 -1.35 -6.40 16.18
CA GLY A 331 -2.28 -7.52 16.22
C GLY A 331 -1.70 -8.82 16.81
N THR A 332 -0.39 -8.89 17.04
CA THR A 332 0.27 -10.06 17.66
C THR A 332 -0.31 -10.34 19.04
N LEU A 333 -0.73 -11.59 19.28
CA LEU A 333 -1.21 -12.03 20.59
C LEU A 333 -0.05 -12.24 21.57
N VAL A 334 -0.17 -11.63 22.74
CA VAL A 334 0.78 -11.75 23.85
C VAL A 334 0.01 -12.14 25.11
N ARG A 335 0.58 -13.03 25.92
CA ARG A 335 -0.03 -13.46 27.18
C ARG A 335 0.60 -12.69 28.32
N PHE A 336 -0.20 -11.97 29.09
CA PHE A 336 0.25 -11.28 30.28
C PHE A 336 0.74 -12.28 31.33
N VAL A 337 1.91 -12.02 31.90
CA VAL A 337 2.53 -12.84 32.96
C VAL A 337 2.45 -12.07 34.28
N ALA A 338 3.11 -10.92 34.37
CA ALA A 338 3.12 -10.11 35.59
C ALA A 338 3.31 -8.61 35.30
N LYS A 339 2.95 -7.74 36.27
CA LYS A 339 3.37 -6.34 36.23
C LYS A 339 4.81 -6.23 36.71
N SER A 340 5.62 -5.46 35.99
CA SER A 340 6.99 -5.15 36.39
C SER A 340 7.03 -4.20 37.61
N SER A 341 8.16 -4.14 38.30
CA SER A 341 8.45 -3.12 39.33
C SER A 341 8.61 -1.70 38.74
N GLU A 342 8.87 -1.60 37.43
CA GLU A 342 8.89 -0.34 36.69
C GLU A 342 7.50 -0.03 36.13
N ASN A 343 6.98 1.17 36.42
CA ASN A 343 5.67 1.61 35.95
C ASN A 343 5.58 1.54 34.41
N GLU A 344 4.40 1.17 33.89
CA GLU A 344 4.06 1.04 32.46
C GLU A 344 4.57 -0.21 31.73
N TRP A 345 5.40 -1.06 32.33
CA TRP A 345 5.93 -2.28 31.70
C TRP A 345 5.31 -3.56 32.26
N TRP A 346 4.92 -4.47 31.37
CA TRP A 346 4.37 -5.78 31.71
C TRP A 346 5.33 -6.87 31.22
N GLU A 347 5.51 -7.88 32.05
CA GLU A 347 6.10 -9.13 31.62
C GLU A 347 5.06 -9.91 30.82
N VAL A 348 5.45 -10.35 29.63
CA VAL A 348 4.57 -11.06 28.69
C VAL A 348 5.29 -12.30 28.14
N SER A 349 4.51 -13.32 27.82
CA SER A 349 4.98 -14.49 27.09
C SER A 349 4.34 -14.54 25.71
N ILE A 350 5.14 -14.88 24.71
CA ILE A 350 4.73 -14.96 23.31
C ILE A 350 5.10 -16.35 22.80
N ASN A 351 4.10 -17.05 22.29
CA ASN A 351 4.26 -18.39 21.75
C ASN A 351 4.24 -18.29 20.22
N ALA A 352 5.41 -18.40 19.59
CA ALA A 352 5.56 -18.29 18.14
C ALA A 352 6.26 -19.56 17.63
N GLY A 353 5.52 -20.40 16.89
CA GLY A 353 6.08 -21.60 16.26
C GLY A 353 6.61 -22.65 17.25
N GLY A 354 5.98 -22.80 18.41
CA GLY A 354 6.36 -23.82 19.42
C GLY A 354 7.52 -23.42 20.34
N ASN A 355 8.09 -22.22 20.17
CA ASN A 355 9.08 -21.65 21.09
C ASN A 355 8.44 -20.51 21.90
N THR A 356 8.43 -20.67 23.21
CA THR A 356 7.95 -19.62 24.13
C THR A 356 9.08 -18.64 24.42
N ARG A 357 8.86 -17.35 24.12
CA ARG A 357 9.76 -16.26 24.53
C ARG A 357 9.07 -15.39 25.56
N GLN A 358 9.77 -15.10 26.66
CA GLN A 358 9.33 -14.21 27.73
C GLN A 358 10.19 -12.95 27.77
N GLY A 359 9.59 -11.83 28.16
CA GLY A 359 10.26 -10.55 28.30
C GLY A 359 9.25 -9.43 28.59
N PHE A 360 9.71 -8.18 28.53
CA PHE A 360 8.92 -7.02 28.93
C PHE A 360 8.44 -6.21 27.73
N MET A 361 7.17 -5.78 27.77
CA MET A 361 6.55 -4.87 26.81
C MET A 361 5.82 -3.73 27.53
N ALA A 362 5.69 -2.58 26.88
CA ALA A 362 4.94 -1.46 27.42
C ALA A 362 3.43 -1.80 27.43
N GLY A 363 2.85 -1.95 28.62
CA GLY A 363 1.47 -2.39 28.82
C GLY A 363 0.43 -1.45 28.23
N GLY A 364 0.71 -0.13 28.19
CA GLY A 364 -0.17 0.86 27.55
C GLY A 364 -0.26 0.75 26.02
N LEU A 365 0.57 -0.10 25.40
CA LEU A 365 0.56 -0.40 23.96
C LEU A 365 0.04 -1.81 23.66
N LEU A 366 -0.60 -2.44 24.65
CA LEU A 366 -1.27 -3.72 24.55
C LEU A 366 -2.77 -3.54 24.82
N SER A 367 -3.63 -4.07 23.95
CA SER A 367 -5.09 -4.00 24.08
C SER A 367 -5.69 -5.35 24.51
N SER A 368 -6.68 -5.34 25.40
CA SER A 368 -7.29 -6.57 25.92
C SER A 368 -8.09 -7.32 24.86
N VAL A 369 -8.09 -8.65 24.95
CA VAL A 369 -8.93 -9.53 24.13
C VAL A 369 -10.01 -10.12 25.03
N ALA A 370 -11.29 -9.90 24.70
CA ALA A 370 -12.41 -10.46 25.48
C ALA A 370 -12.44 -11.99 25.38
N PRO A 371 -12.73 -12.72 26.47
CA PRO A 371 -12.81 -14.18 26.43
C PRO A 371 -14.13 -14.64 25.79
N ILE A 372 -14.04 -15.66 24.94
CA ILE A 372 -15.16 -16.33 24.27
C ILE A 372 -15.85 -17.27 25.26
N VAL A 373 -17.18 -17.24 25.33
CA VAL A 373 -17.99 -18.20 26.08
C VAL A 373 -18.75 -19.07 25.07
N ASP A 374 -18.47 -20.37 25.10
CA ASP A 374 -19.08 -21.39 24.23
C ASP A 374 -20.59 -21.55 24.50
N SER A 375 -21.36 -21.81 23.44
CA SER A 375 -22.62 -22.54 23.56
C SER A 375 -22.88 -23.45 22.35
N ASN A 376 -22.81 -24.76 22.62
CA ASN A 376 -23.19 -25.86 21.73
C ASN A 376 -24.73 -26.01 21.67
N ALA A 377 -25.25 -26.40 20.50
CA ALA A 377 -26.34 -27.40 20.41
C ALA A 377 -26.34 -28.07 19.02
N ALA A 378 -26.26 -29.40 19.02
CA ALA A 378 -26.11 -30.28 17.86
C ALA A 378 -27.43 -30.92 17.41
N GLN A 379 -27.52 -31.38 16.16
CA GLN A 379 -28.22 -32.63 15.77
C GLN A 379 -27.63 -33.23 14.46
N PRO A 380 -27.78 -34.56 14.22
CA PRO A 380 -26.73 -35.42 13.65
C PRO A 380 -26.88 -35.79 12.15
N ALA A 381 -25.76 -36.34 11.63
CA ALA A 381 -25.45 -36.69 10.24
C ALA A 381 -26.14 -37.95 9.67
N PRO A 382 -25.92 -38.24 8.37
CA PRO A 382 -25.35 -39.53 8.00
C PRO A 382 -24.00 -39.43 7.27
N VAL A 383 -23.22 -40.49 7.44
CA VAL A 383 -21.79 -40.67 7.22
C VAL A 383 -21.36 -40.93 5.77
N THR A 384 -20.19 -40.41 5.37
CA THR A 384 -19.31 -41.00 4.34
C THR A 384 -17.84 -40.82 4.75
N PRO A 385 -16.91 -41.79 4.48
CA PRO A 385 -15.54 -41.84 5.04
C PRO A 385 -14.54 -40.84 4.42
N PRO A 386 -13.36 -40.63 5.03
CA PRO A 386 -12.70 -39.33 5.10
C PRO A 386 -11.78 -39.03 3.90
N ALA A 387 -11.95 -37.84 3.33
CA ALA A 387 -10.84 -37.11 2.69
C ALA A 387 -10.00 -36.41 3.78
N PRO A 388 -8.70 -36.14 3.54
CA PRO A 388 -7.83 -35.45 4.51
C PRO A 388 -8.41 -34.08 4.89
N PRO A 389 -8.11 -33.57 6.10
CA PRO A 389 -8.84 -32.44 6.69
C PRO A 389 -8.69 -31.18 5.84
N ALA A 390 -9.81 -30.66 5.35
CA ALA A 390 -9.92 -29.27 4.93
C ALA A 390 -9.86 -28.40 6.18
N THR A 391 -8.67 -27.93 6.54
CA THR A 391 -8.47 -26.94 7.59
C THR A 391 -7.42 -25.94 7.17
N ALA A 392 -7.86 -24.80 6.62
CA ALA A 392 -7.43 -23.47 7.01
C ALA A 392 -8.28 -22.43 6.25
N ALA A 393 -9.12 -21.69 6.95
CA ALA A 393 -9.59 -20.41 6.44
C ALA A 393 -8.38 -19.46 6.36
N GLY A 394 -8.05 -18.96 5.17
CA GLY A 394 -6.91 -18.07 4.93
C GLY A 394 -6.33 -18.15 3.52
N VAL A 395 -5.54 -17.14 3.14
CA VAL A 395 -4.85 -17.07 1.84
C VAL A 395 -3.86 -18.24 1.71
N VAL A 396 -3.95 -19.02 0.63
CA VAL A 396 -3.14 -20.22 0.39
C VAL A 396 -2.03 -19.99 -0.65
N GLU A 397 -1.05 -20.90 -0.71
CA GLU A 397 -0.09 -20.91 -1.81
C GLU A 397 -0.77 -21.14 -3.16
N VAL A 398 -0.20 -20.59 -4.24
CA VAL A 398 -0.77 -20.73 -5.58
C VAL A 398 0.29 -20.98 -6.64
N HIS A 399 0.04 -22.00 -7.45
CA HIS A 399 0.85 -22.35 -8.60
C HIS A 399 -0.04 -22.34 -9.83
N PHE A 400 0.40 -21.67 -10.89
CA PHE A 400 -0.37 -21.69 -12.14
C PHE A 400 -0.37 -23.11 -12.71
N PRO A 401 -1.55 -23.69 -13.02
CA PRO A 401 -1.65 -25.09 -13.38
C PRO A 401 -0.94 -25.39 -14.71
N ASN A 402 -0.17 -26.49 -14.75
CA ASN A 402 0.50 -26.94 -15.96
C ASN A 402 -0.55 -27.45 -16.96
N PRO A 403 -0.54 -27.00 -18.23
CA PRO A 403 -1.54 -27.41 -19.20
C PRO A 403 -1.38 -28.89 -19.55
N ASN A 404 -2.44 -29.68 -19.39
CA ASN A 404 -2.51 -31.09 -19.78
C ASN A 404 -1.33 -31.96 -19.30
N ASN A 405 -0.79 -31.70 -18.10
CA ASN A 405 0.41 -32.37 -17.58
C ASN A 405 1.62 -32.34 -18.53
N ARG A 406 1.70 -31.33 -19.39
CA ARG A 406 2.84 -31.11 -20.28
C ARG A 406 4.14 -31.07 -19.45
N PRO A 407 5.21 -31.75 -19.90
CA PRO A 407 6.54 -31.54 -19.36
C PRO A 407 7.00 -30.08 -19.58
N VAL A 408 7.27 -29.37 -18.50
CA VAL A 408 7.86 -28.03 -18.45
C VAL A 408 9.33 -28.21 -18.09
N LYS A 409 10.22 -27.89 -19.04
CA LYS A 409 11.65 -28.21 -18.95
C LYS A 409 12.50 -26.95 -18.83
N ARG A 410 13.69 -27.09 -18.24
CA ARG A 410 14.68 -25.99 -18.16
C ARG A 410 15.28 -25.62 -19.53
N SER A 411 15.15 -26.51 -20.53
CA SER A 411 15.54 -26.25 -21.92
C SER A 411 14.54 -25.39 -22.70
N GLU A 412 13.41 -25.00 -22.13
CA GLU A 412 12.35 -24.24 -22.80
C GLU A 412 12.30 -22.79 -22.32
N THR A 413 12.08 -21.85 -23.25
CA THR A 413 11.89 -20.41 -22.96
C THR A 413 10.42 -20.02 -22.81
N VAL A 414 9.50 -20.88 -23.27
CA VAL A 414 8.05 -20.74 -23.12
C VAL A 414 7.57 -21.44 -21.85
N GLY A 415 6.46 -20.98 -21.26
CA GLY A 415 5.90 -21.63 -20.07
C GLY A 415 6.62 -21.31 -18.76
N ARG A 416 7.24 -20.13 -18.66
CA ARG A 416 7.89 -19.61 -17.44
C ARG A 416 6.93 -19.27 -16.30
N ILE A 417 5.63 -19.30 -16.56
CA ILE A 417 4.58 -19.18 -15.55
C ILE A 417 4.35 -20.50 -14.79
N TRP A 418 4.64 -21.64 -15.43
CA TRP A 418 4.40 -22.98 -14.89
C TRP A 418 5.58 -23.50 -14.08
N LYS A 419 5.27 -24.38 -13.11
CA LYS A 419 6.26 -25.09 -12.30
C LYS A 419 7.00 -26.13 -13.16
N LEU A 420 8.31 -26.23 -12.97
CA LEU A 420 9.12 -27.31 -13.56
C LEU A 420 8.64 -28.67 -13.05
N ASN A 421 8.48 -29.63 -13.96
CA ASN A 421 8.15 -31.03 -13.67
C ASN A 421 9.02 -32.00 -14.50
N GLU A 422 10.19 -31.53 -14.94
CA GLU A 422 11.17 -32.33 -15.68
C GLU A 422 11.65 -33.52 -14.82
N SER A 423 11.62 -34.72 -15.40
CA SER A 423 12.05 -35.94 -14.73
C SER A 423 13.52 -35.86 -14.31
N GLY A 424 13.84 -36.39 -13.13
CA GLY A 424 15.20 -36.35 -12.58
C GLY A 424 15.60 -35.01 -11.98
N ALA A 425 14.64 -34.09 -11.74
CA ALA A 425 14.91 -32.89 -10.95
C ALA A 425 15.24 -33.28 -9.49
N PRO A 426 16.40 -32.85 -8.96
CA PRO A 426 16.72 -33.07 -7.55
C PRO A 426 15.80 -32.23 -6.68
N ILE A 427 15.49 -32.75 -5.49
CA ILE A 427 14.67 -32.06 -4.49
C ILE A 427 15.35 -32.10 -3.13
N ARG A 428 15.19 -31.04 -2.34
CA ARG A 428 15.72 -30.98 -0.98
C ARG A 428 14.78 -31.74 -0.04
N THR A 429 15.24 -32.88 0.49
CA THR A 429 14.46 -33.76 1.39
C THR A 429 15.27 -34.32 2.55
N GLY A 430 16.57 -34.01 2.63
CA GLY A 430 17.48 -34.54 3.62
C GLY A 430 17.12 -34.16 5.05
N GLY A 431 17.23 -35.12 5.97
CA GLY A 431 16.96 -34.92 7.40
C GLY A 431 18.12 -34.28 8.19
N SER A 432 19.27 -34.03 7.57
CA SER A 432 20.42 -33.38 8.23
C SER A 432 20.86 -32.11 7.49
N PRO A 433 21.41 -31.10 8.20
CA PRO A 433 21.92 -29.87 7.59
C PRO A 433 22.88 -30.11 6.41
N ALA A 434 23.87 -31.00 6.60
CA ALA A 434 24.85 -31.32 5.56
C ALA A 434 24.22 -31.94 4.32
N LYS A 435 23.23 -32.84 4.49
CA LYS A 435 22.53 -33.46 3.36
C LYS A 435 21.70 -32.43 2.61
N ARG A 436 20.99 -31.55 3.32
CA ARG A 436 20.20 -30.47 2.71
C ARG A 436 21.08 -29.49 1.93
N ALA A 437 22.24 -29.12 2.47
CA ALA A 437 23.20 -28.26 1.78
C ALA A 437 23.72 -28.91 0.49
N ALA A 438 24.02 -30.22 0.52
CA ALA A 438 24.41 -30.96 -0.67
C ALA A 438 23.27 -31.01 -1.72
N GLU A 439 22.03 -31.26 -1.30
CA GLU A 439 20.87 -31.27 -2.19
C GLU A 439 20.60 -29.88 -2.80
N LEU A 440 20.82 -28.78 -2.07
CA LEU A 440 20.76 -27.43 -2.63
C LEU A 440 21.84 -27.22 -3.71
N ALA A 441 23.05 -27.76 -3.50
CA ALA A 441 24.09 -27.74 -4.53
C ALA A 441 23.70 -28.55 -5.77
N ASP A 442 23.07 -29.72 -5.59
CA ASP A 442 22.54 -30.53 -6.69
C ASP A 442 21.44 -29.79 -7.45
N ILE A 443 20.55 -29.08 -6.75
CA ILE A 443 19.52 -28.21 -7.36
C ILE A 443 20.15 -27.11 -8.20
N ILE A 444 21.17 -26.42 -7.69
CA ILE A 444 21.87 -25.35 -8.44
C ILE A 444 22.55 -25.93 -9.68
N ALA A 445 23.25 -27.06 -9.53
CA ALA A 445 23.91 -27.74 -10.64
C ALA A 445 22.91 -28.22 -11.70
N TRP A 446 21.73 -28.65 -11.28
CA TRP A 446 20.67 -29.08 -12.17
C TRP A 446 19.96 -27.90 -12.84
N LEU A 447 19.54 -26.86 -12.11
CA LEU A 447 18.91 -25.68 -12.70
C LEU A 447 19.86 -24.95 -13.64
N ASN A 448 21.14 -24.86 -13.27
CA ASN A 448 22.23 -24.30 -14.04
C ASN A 448 21.85 -22.99 -14.76
N PRO A 449 21.54 -21.90 -14.02
CA PRO A 449 21.14 -20.63 -14.62
C PRO A 449 22.13 -20.10 -15.66
N GLU A 450 23.41 -20.48 -15.61
CA GLU A 450 24.41 -20.10 -16.62
C GLU A 450 24.16 -20.70 -18.02
N LYS A 451 23.43 -21.81 -18.11
CA LYS A 451 23.24 -22.57 -19.37
C LYS A 451 21.79 -22.90 -19.70
N SER A 452 20.92 -22.90 -18.70
CA SER A 452 19.49 -23.21 -18.87
C SER A 452 18.79 -22.14 -19.69
N ALA A 453 18.22 -22.52 -20.84
CA ALA A 453 17.50 -21.62 -21.73
C ALA A 453 16.35 -20.89 -21.00
N ARG A 454 15.73 -21.55 -20.02
CA ARG A 454 14.67 -20.96 -19.19
C ARG A 454 15.15 -19.74 -18.39
N HIS A 455 16.39 -19.73 -17.91
CA HIS A 455 16.92 -18.69 -17.03
C HIS A 455 17.87 -17.72 -17.73
N LEU A 456 18.38 -18.08 -18.91
CA LEU A 456 19.24 -17.20 -19.70
C LEU A 456 18.53 -15.89 -20.04
N PRO A 457 19.18 -14.73 -19.80
CA PRO A 457 18.62 -13.45 -20.19
C PRO A 457 18.53 -13.35 -21.71
N ASP A 458 17.61 -12.51 -22.19
CA ASP A 458 17.57 -12.09 -23.59
C ASP A 458 17.91 -10.59 -23.70
N SER A 459 17.75 -10.01 -24.89
CA SER A 459 18.10 -8.61 -25.14
C SER A 459 17.27 -7.59 -24.35
N LYS A 460 16.15 -8.01 -23.75
CA LYS A 460 15.20 -7.13 -23.06
C LYS A 460 14.90 -7.56 -21.63
N ASN A 461 15.04 -8.85 -21.30
CA ASN A 461 14.54 -9.41 -20.06
C ASN A 461 15.60 -10.22 -19.30
N THR A 462 15.46 -10.20 -17.97
CA THR A 462 16.17 -11.10 -17.06
C THR A 462 15.14 -11.92 -16.29
N TYR A 463 15.54 -13.09 -15.83
CA TYR A 463 14.59 -14.09 -15.30
C TYR A 463 14.93 -14.49 -13.85
N CYS A 464 15.39 -13.53 -13.06
CA CYS A 464 15.79 -13.72 -11.67
C CYS A 464 14.65 -14.22 -10.79
N ASN A 465 13.44 -13.68 -10.96
CA ASN A 465 12.23 -14.12 -10.27
C ASN A 465 11.82 -15.56 -10.64
N ILE A 466 11.96 -15.96 -11.90
CA ILE A 466 11.69 -17.33 -12.35
C ILE A 466 12.72 -18.31 -11.81
N TYR A 467 14.00 -17.92 -11.79
CA TYR A 467 15.04 -18.74 -11.17
C TYR A 467 14.80 -18.94 -9.67
N ALA A 468 14.48 -17.86 -8.94
CA ALA A 468 14.17 -17.94 -7.51
C ALA A 468 12.94 -18.84 -7.24
N TYR A 469 11.92 -18.75 -8.08
CA TYR A 469 10.73 -19.62 -8.02
C TYR A 469 11.06 -21.09 -8.24
N ASP A 470 11.80 -21.41 -9.31
CA ASP A 470 12.17 -22.79 -9.63
C ASP A 470 13.09 -23.38 -8.56
N TYR A 471 14.05 -22.59 -8.05
CA TYR A 471 14.92 -22.96 -6.93
C TYR A 471 14.12 -23.26 -5.66
N ALA A 472 13.20 -22.37 -5.27
CA ALA A 472 12.36 -22.56 -4.08
C ALA A 472 11.48 -23.81 -4.20
N CYS A 473 10.86 -24.03 -5.37
CA CYS A 473 10.04 -25.21 -5.63
C CYS A 473 10.82 -26.53 -5.41
N LEU A 474 12.04 -26.62 -5.93
CA LEU A 474 12.89 -27.81 -5.76
C LEU A 474 13.45 -27.91 -4.34
N ALA A 475 13.71 -26.77 -3.69
CA ALA A 475 14.13 -26.69 -2.30
C ALA A 475 13.00 -26.93 -1.28
N GLN A 476 11.77 -27.20 -1.76
CA GLN A 476 10.58 -27.46 -0.97
C GLN A 476 10.17 -26.29 -0.05
N CYS A 477 10.29 -25.06 -0.56
CA CYS A 477 9.72 -23.86 0.05
C CYS A 477 8.93 -23.04 -0.98
N TYR A 478 8.07 -22.14 -0.50
CA TYR A 478 7.17 -21.39 -1.39
C TYR A 478 7.66 -19.96 -1.63
N ILE A 479 7.92 -19.65 -2.90
CA ILE A 479 7.95 -18.29 -3.45
C ILE A 479 6.92 -18.29 -4.57
N PRO A 480 6.06 -17.27 -4.73
CA PRO A 480 5.09 -17.21 -5.82
C PRO A 480 5.73 -16.87 -7.17
N ARG A 481 5.32 -17.58 -8.23
CA ARG A 481 5.49 -17.09 -9.62
C ARG A 481 4.32 -16.22 -10.05
N VAL A 482 3.13 -16.67 -9.67
CA VAL A 482 1.88 -15.94 -9.70
C VAL A 482 1.40 -15.78 -8.27
N TRP A 483 0.64 -14.74 -8.00
CA TRP A 483 0.02 -14.53 -6.71
C TRP A 483 -1.42 -14.10 -6.89
N TRP A 484 -2.24 -14.41 -5.87
CA TRP A 484 -3.63 -14.00 -5.83
C TRP A 484 -3.75 -12.49 -6.04
N THR A 485 -4.63 -12.08 -6.94
CA THR A 485 -5.10 -10.70 -7.02
C THR A 485 -5.82 -10.36 -5.71
N GLN A 486 -6.07 -9.09 -5.44
CA GLN A 486 -6.85 -8.71 -4.25
C GLN A 486 -8.21 -9.40 -4.22
N LYS A 487 -8.84 -9.58 -5.40
CA LYS A 487 -10.05 -10.39 -5.57
C LYS A 487 -9.85 -11.83 -5.10
N GLY A 488 -8.79 -12.51 -5.54
CA GLY A 488 -8.49 -13.87 -5.10
C GLY A 488 -8.20 -13.98 -3.60
N ILE A 489 -7.45 -13.01 -3.04
CA ILE A 489 -7.15 -12.93 -1.60
C ILE A 489 -8.42 -12.78 -0.78
N HIS A 490 -9.34 -11.92 -1.21
CA HIS A 490 -10.61 -11.67 -0.54
C HIS A 490 -11.44 -12.94 -0.44
N GLU A 491 -11.67 -13.63 -1.56
CA GLU A 491 -12.45 -14.85 -1.60
C GLU A 491 -11.84 -15.97 -0.73
N LEU A 492 -10.51 -16.13 -0.75
CA LEU A 492 -9.82 -17.09 0.12
C LEU A 492 -9.96 -16.75 1.62
N THR A 493 -9.96 -15.47 1.95
CA THR A 493 -10.11 -15.00 3.33
C THR A 493 -11.53 -15.26 3.85
N LEU A 494 -12.54 -15.24 2.96
CA LEU A 494 -13.91 -15.67 3.26
C LEU A 494 -14.07 -17.19 3.37
N GLY A 495 -13.00 -17.96 3.12
CA GLY A 495 -13.02 -19.43 3.11
C GLY A 495 -13.59 -20.02 1.83
N HIS A 496 -13.79 -19.21 0.78
CA HIS A 496 -14.20 -19.72 -0.52
C HIS A 496 -13.02 -20.36 -1.26
N THR A 497 -13.34 -21.32 -2.12
CA THR A 497 -12.36 -21.83 -3.09
C THR A 497 -12.30 -20.88 -4.29
N VAL A 498 -11.09 -20.56 -4.74
CA VAL A 498 -10.86 -19.62 -5.85
C VAL A 498 -10.23 -20.35 -7.02
N ASP A 499 -10.87 -20.30 -8.18
CA ASP A 499 -10.29 -20.79 -9.43
C ASP A 499 -9.05 -19.98 -9.80
N ILE A 500 -8.01 -20.63 -10.31
CA ILE A 500 -6.80 -19.96 -10.78
C ILE A 500 -7.03 -19.49 -12.23
N LYS A 501 -7.23 -18.18 -12.42
CA LYS A 501 -7.50 -17.52 -13.69
C LYS A 501 -6.51 -16.38 -13.87
N TYR A 502 -5.69 -16.47 -14.91
CA TYR A 502 -4.67 -15.47 -15.21
C TYR A 502 -5.31 -14.11 -15.49
N GLU A 503 -4.75 -13.04 -14.93
CA GLU A 503 -5.24 -11.66 -15.04
C GLU A 503 -6.66 -11.42 -14.46
N ASP A 504 -7.18 -12.37 -13.68
CA ASP A 504 -8.46 -12.26 -12.97
C ASP A 504 -8.29 -12.55 -11.47
N THR A 505 -7.92 -13.79 -11.13
CA THR A 505 -7.73 -14.21 -9.74
C THR A 505 -6.25 -14.35 -9.38
N VAL A 506 -5.35 -14.46 -10.36
CA VAL A 506 -3.89 -14.44 -10.15
C VAL A 506 -3.15 -13.60 -11.18
N ASP A 507 -2.08 -12.93 -10.72
CA ASP A 507 -1.16 -12.15 -11.55
C ASP A 507 0.29 -12.63 -11.38
N GLU A 508 1.10 -12.46 -12.43
CA GLU A 508 2.53 -12.71 -12.38
C GLU A 508 3.28 -11.70 -11.50
N LEU A 509 4.21 -12.17 -10.67
CA LEU A 509 5.01 -11.29 -9.82
C LEU A 509 6.38 -10.95 -10.42
N THR A 510 6.69 -9.66 -10.45
CA THR A 510 8.04 -9.15 -10.72
C THR A 510 8.91 -9.20 -9.46
N ALA A 511 10.23 -9.04 -9.58
CA ALA A 511 11.13 -8.94 -8.41
C ALA A 511 10.77 -7.76 -7.48
N ASN A 512 10.25 -6.66 -8.03
CA ASN A 512 9.74 -5.52 -7.24
C ASN A 512 8.54 -5.91 -6.38
N MET A 513 7.65 -6.76 -6.90
CA MET A 513 6.47 -7.24 -6.17
C MET A 513 6.83 -8.35 -5.19
N LEU A 514 7.81 -9.21 -5.53
CA LEU A 514 8.32 -10.22 -4.60
C LEU A 514 8.91 -9.60 -3.33
N TYR A 515 9.61 -8.46 -3.42
CA TYR A 515 10.04 -7.70 -2.24
C TYR A 515 8.88 -7.40 -1.28
N GLN A 516 7.73 -6.99 -1.83
CA GLN A 516 6.52 -6.70 -1.04
C GLN A 516 5.87 -8.00 -0.53
N TRP A 517 5.79 -9.03 -1.38
CA TRP A 517 5.22 -10.32 -1.00
C TRP A 517 5.96 -10.96 0.18
N PHE A 518 7.30 -10.94 0.20
CA PHE A 518 8.06 -11.46 1.33
C PHE A 518 7.73 -10.73 2.63
N ARG A 519 7.60 -9.40 2.58
CA ARG A 519 7.24 -8.58 3.74
C ARG A 519 5.81 -8.87 4.23
N ASP A 520 4.87 -8.99 3.31
CA ASP A 520 3.44 -9.04 3.62
C ASP A 520 2.96 -10.47 3.92
N TRP A 521 3.52 -11.47 3.23
CA TRP A 521 3.07 -12.86 3.23
C TRP A 521 4.15 -13.87 3.57
N GLY A 522 5.43 -13.53 3.42
CA GLY A 522 6.54 -14.49 3.58
C GLY A 522 6.48 -15.26 4.90
N GLY A 523 6.12 -14.59 6.00
CA GLY A 523 5.95 -15.21 7.32
C GLY A 523 4.91 -16.32 7.35
N GLN A 524 3.81 -16.20 6.62
CA GLN A 524 2.78 -17.25 6.50
C GLN A 524 3.31 -18.48 5.76
N PHE A 525 4.33 -18.30 4.91
CA PHE A 525 4.95 -19.34 4.10
C PHE A 525 6.33 -19.75 4.62
N GLY A 526 6.59 -19.57 5.92
CA GLY A 526 7.80 -20.08 6.58
C GLY A 526 9.05 -19.22 6.42
N TRP A 527 8.94 -18.03 5.83
CA TRP A 527 10.08 -17.10 5.70
C TRP A 527 10.21 -16.16 6.88
N THR A 528 11.44 -15.95 7.32
CA THR A 528 11.78 -14.95 8.35
C THR A 528 12.87 -14.02 7.84
N ALA A 529 12.81 -12.74 8.25
CA ALA A 529 13.85 -11.79 7.90
C ALA A 529 15.17 -12.14 8.62
N ALA A 530 16.27 -12.15 7.88
CA ALA A 530 17.61 -12.35 8.44
C ALA A 530 18.09 -11.06 9.14
N GLN A 531 18.77 -11.20 10.26
CA GLN A 531 19.33 -10.11 11.06
C GLN A 531 20.53 -9.47 10.37
N ASP A 532 21.38 -10.29 9.77
CA ASP A 532 22.57 -9.87 9.06
C ASP A 532 22.97 -10.88 7.96
N LEU A 533 24.08 -10.59 7.29
CA LEU A 533 24.61 -11.43 6.22
C LEU A 533 25.28 -12.71 6.74
N ASP A 534 25.71 -12.73 8.01
CA ASP A 534 26.28 -13.92 8.63
C ASP A 534 25.17 -14.96 8.88
N GLU A 535 24.03 -14.55 9.43
CA GLU A 535 22.85 -15.41 9.56
C GLU A 535 22.38 -15.92 8.21
N LEU A 536 22.31 -15.04 7.20
CA LEU A 536 21.85 -15.40 5.86
C LEU A 536 22.73 -16.48 5.22
N GLN A 537 24.05 -16.34 5.33
CA GLN A 537 25.00 -17.31 4.80
C GLN A 537 25.07 -18.58 5.66
N ALA A 538 25.01 -18.46 6.98
CA ALA A 538 25.03 -19.61 7.90
C ALA A 538 23.79 -20.49 7.71
N ASN A 539 22.60 -19.89 7.51
CA ASN A 539 21.38 -20.62 7.17
C ASN A 539 21.55 -21.41 5.87
N ALA A 540 22.11 -20.78 4.83
CA ALA A 540 22.39 -21.46 3.56
C ALA A 540 23.37 -22.62 3.75
N ASN A 541 24.46 -22.41 4.49
CA ASN A 541 25.44 -23.45 4.81
C ASN A 541 24.84 -24.62 5.61
N ALA A 542 23.82 -24.35 6.44
CA ALA A 542 23.07 -25.37 7.18
C ALA A 542 21.96 -26.05 6.34
N GLY A 543 21.91 -25.77 5.04
CA GLY A 543 20.95 -26.34 4.10
C GLY A 543 19.56 -25.71 4.16
N GLY A 544 19.42 -24.56 4.81
CA GLY A 544 18.23 -23.71 4.69
C GLY A 544 18.24 -22.92 3.38
N VAL A 545 17.08 -22.40 3.00
CA VAL A 545 16.92 -21.58 1.79
C VAL A 545 17.04 -20.10 2.18
N SER A 546 17.93 -19.37 1.52
CA SER A 546 18.19 -17.95 1.81
C SER A 546 18.03 -17.10 0.54
N ILE A 547 17.40 -15.93 0.66
CA ILE A 547 17.07 -15.04 -0.47
C ILE A 547 17.47 -13.59 -0.16
N ILE A 548 18.05 -12.91 -1.14
CA ILE A 548 18.14 -11.44 -1.17
C ILE A 548 17.18 -10.94 -2.24
N VAL A 549 16.28 -10.03 -1.88
CA VAL A 549 15.33 -9.43 -2.82
C VAL A 549 15.33 -7.92 -2.66
N ALA A 550 15.36 -7.18 -3.78
CA ALA A 550 15.30 -5.73 -3.74
C ALA A 550 14.34 -5.14 -4.76
N LYS A 551 13.51 -4.20 -4.30
CA LYS A 551 12.72 -3.33 -5.15
C LYS A 551 13.56 -2.15 -5.63
N ASN A 552 13.51 -1.83 -6.92
CA ASN A 552 14.17 -0.66 -7.49
C ASN A 552 13.16 0.48 -7.70
N SER A 553 13.42 1.66 -7.12
CA SER A 553 12.55 2.84 -7.27
C SER A 553 12.63 3.48 -8.66
N GLN A 554 13.64 3.12 -9.45
CA GLN A 554 13.96 3.72 -10.75
C GLN A 554 13.93 2.69 -11.90
N GLY A 555 13.40 1.47 -11.67
CA GLY A 555 13.36 0.45 -12.71
C GLY A 555 13.06 -0.96 -12.17
N HIS A 556 13.72 -1.95 -12.75
CA HIS A 556 13.52 -3.36 -12.38
C HIS A 556 14.25 -3.70 -11.09
N GLY A 557 13.55 -4.42 -10.20
CA GLY A 557 14.10 -5.05 -9.01
C GLY A 557 14.96 -6.25 -9.35
N HIS A 558 15.54 -6.87 -8.32
CA HIS A 558 16.38 -8.05 -8.48
C HIS A 558 16.23 -8.99 -7.29
N ILE A 559 16.42 -10.29 -7.52
CA ILE A 559 16.31 -11.35 -6.51
C ILE A 559 17.36 -12.42 -6.77
N THR A 560 18.03 -12.87 -5.71
CA THR A 560 19.09 -13.89 -5.76
C THR A 560 18.93 -14.89 -4.62
N ALA A 561 19.41 -16.11 -4.84
CA ALA A 561 19.54 -17.10 -3.78
C ALA A 561 20.93 -16.97 -3.14
N VAL A 562 20.99 -16.97 -1.82
CA VAL A 562 22.23 -17.21 -1.08
C VAL A 562 22.36 -18.71 -0.87
N VAL A 563 23.52 -19.24 -1.23
CA VAL A 563 23.72 -20.68 -1.43
C VAL A 563 24.84 -21.22 -0.54
N PRO A 564 24.83 -22.53 -0.21
CA PRO A 564 25.86 -23.12 0.63
C PRO A 564 27.26 -22.92 0.05
N GLU A 565 28.22 -22.59 0.92
CA GLU A 565 29.63 -22.54 0.57
C GLU A 565 30.14 -23.94 0.21
N ILE A 566 30.91 -24.03 -0.86
CA ILE A 566 31.53 -25.28 -1.34
C ILE A 566 33.04 -25.05 -1.53
N PRO A 567 33.87 -26.11 -1.64
CA PRO A 567 35.30 -25.93 -1.86
C PRO A 567 35.59 -25.00 -3.05
N GLY A 568 36.31 -23.90 -2.78
CA GLY A 568 36.65 -22.88 -3.78
C GLY A 568 35.57 -21.85 -4.12
N LYS A 569 34.39 -21.90 -3.50
CA LYS A 569 33.32 -20.90 -3.63
C LYS A 569 32.80 -20.52 -2.25
N GLN A 570 33.14 -19.32 -1.80
CA GLN A 570 32.91 -18.86 -0.43
C GLN A 570 32.40 -17.43 -0.42
N ALA A 571 31.63 -17.08 0.60
CA ALA A 571 31.26 -15.72 0.90
C ALA A 571 32.51 -14.88 1.19
N LYS A 572 32.46 -13.60 0.86
CA LYS A 572 33.50 -12.64 1.23
C LYS A 572 33.29 -12.22 2.66
N ARG A 573 34.35 -12.32 3.46
CA ARG A 573 34.39 -11.90 4.86
C ARG A 573 35.31 -10.70 5.05
N ASP A 574 35.03 -9.87 6.04
CA ASP A 574 35.95 -8.82 6.50
C ASP A 574 37.08 -9.38 7.37
N ALA A 575 37.97 -8.50 7.85
CA ALA A 575 39.09 -8.89 8.72
C ALA A 575 38.63 -9.48 10.07
N SER A 576 37.40 -9.21 10.48
CA SER A 576 36.79 -9.72 11.71
C SER A 576 36.00 -11.03 11.46
N GLY A 577 36.04 -11.57 10.23
CA GLY A 577 35.36 -12.80 9.86
C GLY A 577 33.88 -12.66 9.51
N HIS A 578 33.31 -11.46 9.50
CA HIS A 578 31.88 -11.24 9.22
C HIS A 578 31.61 -11.25 7.72
N VAL A 579 30.51 -11.86 7.28
CA VAL A 579 30.10 -11.83 5.86
C VAL A 579 29.81 -10.39 5.45
N VAL A 580 30.52 -9.93 4.42
CA VAL A 580 30.23 -8.66 3.74
C VAL A 580 29.57 -8.87 2.39
N ILE A 581 29.83 -9.99 1.72
CA ILE A 581 29.17 -10.36 0.46
C ILE A 581 28.90 -11.88 0.51
N PRO A 582 27.64 -12.33 0.64
CA PRO A 582 27.32 -13.75 0.62
C PRO A 582 27.66 -14.40 -0.72
N LEU A 583 27.75 -15.72 -0.71
CA LEU A 583 27.84 -16.52 -1.91
C LEU A 583 26.44 -16.65 -2.51
N GLU A 584 26.28 -16.15 -3.74
CA GLU A 584 24.99 -16.08 -4.41
C GLU A 584 24.92 -16.99 -5.64
N SER A 585 23.71 -17.40 -5.98
CA SER A 585 23.34 -17.97 -7.28
C SER A 585 22.25 -17.09 -7.90
N GLN A 586 22.40 -16.74 -9.19
CA GLN A 586 21.50 -15.74 -9.79
C GLN A 586 21.26 -15.91 -11.29
N ALA A 587 20.08 -15.45 -11.72
CA ALA A 587 19.70 -15.30 -13.13
C ALA A 587 19.42 -13.82 -13.50
N GLY A 588 20.45 -12.97 -13.44
CA GLY A 588 20.37 -11.53 -13.73
C GLY A 588 20.76 -11.18 -15.17
N SER A 589 21.39 -10.01 -15.36
CA SER A 589 22.03 -9.65 -16.64
C SER A 589 23.22 -10.54 -16.99
N THR A 590 23.83 -11.16 -15.97
CA THR A 590 24.81 -12.22 -16.11
C THR A 590 24.51 -13.27 -15.05
N ASN A 591 24.36 -14.50 -15.50
CA ASN A 591 23.95 -15.61 -14.66
C ASN A 591 25.16 -16.26 -14.03
N TYR A 592 24.97 -16.78 -12.82
CA TYR A 592 26.02 -17.49 -12.08
C TYR A 592 25.40 -18.63 -11.29
N ASN A 593 25.99 -19.81 -11.39
CA ASN A 593 25.70 -20.91 -10.48
C ASN A 593 26.22 -20.58 -9.08
N TYR A 594 27.42 -20.00 -9.01
CA TYR A 594 28.05 -19.52 -7.77
C TYR A 594 28.84 -18.25 -8.05
N VAL A 595 28.54 -17.17 -7.33
CA VAL A 595 29.27 -15.91 -7.41
C VAL A 595 29.32 -15.19 -6.07
N THR A 596 30.52 -14.70 -5.75
CA THR A 596 30.72 -13.71 -4.70
C THR A 596 31.05 -12.42 -5.40
N LYS A 597 30.11 -11.48 -5.45
CA LYS A 597 30.27 -10.24 -6.21
C LYS A 597 31.37 -9.36 -5.61
N ASN A 598 31.88 -8.43 -6.41
CA ASN A 598 32.83 -7.41 -5.92
C ASN A 598 32.14 -6.25 -5.19
N SER A 599 30.81 -6.13 -5.34
CA SER A 599 30.00 -5.08 -4.73
C SER A 599 28.67 -5.62 -4.23
N GLN A 600 28.11 -4.94 -3.22
CA GLN A 600 26.80 -5.25 -2.65
C GLN A 600 25.71 -4.60 -3.52
N TRP A 601 25.23 -5.33 -4.52
CA TRP A 601 24.33 -4.81 -5.55
C TRP A 601 23.01 -4.26 -4.99
N TRP A 602 22.61 -4.70 -3.79
CA TRP A 602 21.39 -4.31 -3.07
C TRP A 602 21.53 -3.05 -2.19
N LYS A 603 22.74 -2.49 -2.05
CA LYS A 603 22.98 -1.30 -1.20
C LYS A 603 22.73 0.07 -1.85
N PRO A 604 22.90 0.29 -3.17
CA PRO A 604 22.66 1.60 -3.76
C PRO A 604 21.27 2.15 -3.41
N ALA A 605 21.15 3.45 -3.16
CA ALA A 605 19.94 4.10 -2.63
C ALA A 605 18.66 3.91 -3.48
N LYS A 606 18.79 3.51 -4.75
CA LYS A 606 17.66 3.14 -5.60
C LYS A 606 16.97 1.84 -5.17
N TYR A 607 17.62 1.02 -4.34
CA TYR A 607 17.11 -0.26 -3.88
C TYR A 607 16.55 -0.19 -2.46
N SER A 608 15.35 -0.74 -2.27
CA SER A 608 14.84 -1.16 -0.97
C SER A 608 14.95 -2.68 -0.89
N SER A 609 15.73 -3.17 0.05
CA SER A 609 16.23 -4.55 0.05
C SER A 609 15.77 -5.33 1.28
N GLY A 610 15.48 -6.61 1.11
CA GLY A 610 15.11 -7.55 2.15
C GLY A 610 15.93 -8.84 2.06
N PHE A 611 16.18 -9.43 3.21
CA PHE A 611 17.02 -10.63 3.38
C PHE A 611 16.18 -11.65 4.13
N TRP A 612 16.01 -12.83 3.57
CA TRP A 612 15.03 -13.80 4.05
C TRP A 612 15.63 -15.19 4.16
N VAL A 613 15.30 -15.90 5.24
CA VAL A 613 15.70 -17.29 5.48
C VAL A 613 14.46 -18.16 5.65
N HIS A 614 14.58 -19.41 5.23
CA HIS A 614 13.62 -20.48 5.44
C HIS A 614 14.40 -21.75 5.83
N ALA A 615 13.95 -22.44 6.86
CA ALA A 615 14.69 -23.54 7.49
C ALA A 615 14.68 -24.87 6.70
#